data_AF-A0A2Z2PFE6-F1
#
_entry.id   AF-A0A2Z2PFE6-F1
#
_cell.length_a   1.000
_cell.length_b   1.000
_cell.length_c   1.000
_cell.angle_alpha   90.00
_cell.angle_beta   90.00
_cell.angle_gamma   90.00
#
_symmetry.space_group_name_H-M   'P 1'
#
loop_
_entity.id
_entity.type
_entity.pdbx_description
1 polymer ?
#
loop_
_entity_poly.entity_id
_entity_poly.type
_entity_poly.pdbx_seq_one_letter_code
_entity_poly.pdbx_strand_id
1 'polypeptide(L)' 'MPTPHSRRSRRDGNLREAIGRADIAAEFLRRNRTYRAEHAQMQQRIADGAVAKNAAEAAFARRWGLSFRDGAG' A
#
# COMPACT_ATOMS: atom_id res chain seq x y z
N MET A 1 -43.15 -15.68 13.53
CA MET A 1 -41.80 -16.01 14.04
C MET A 1 -40.76 -15.43 13.08
N PRO A 2 -39.90 -14.48 13.47
CA PRO A 2 -38.72 -14.15 12.66
C PRO A 2 -37.49 -14.86 13.22
N THR A 3 -36.82 -15.64 12.38
CA THR A 3 -35.50 -16.22 12.66
C THR A 3 -34.43 -15.13 12.64
N PRO A 4 -33.50 -15.07 13.62
CA PRO A 4 -32.41 -14.12 13.60
C PRO A 4 -31.36 -14.59 12.60
N HIS A 5 -31.26 -13.88 11.48
CA HIS A 5 -30.18 -14.08 10.52
C HIS A 5 -28.87 -13.53 11.12
N SER A 6 -28.15 -14.41 11.82
CA SER A 6 -26.74 -14.26 12.13
C SER A 6 -25.96 -14.19 10.81
N ARG A 7 -25.77 -12.98 10.27
CA ARG A 7 -24.85 -12.75 9.15
C ARG A 7 -23.47 -12.42 9.72
N ARG A 8 -22.79 -13.47 10.16
CA ARG A 8 -21.35 -13.45 10.40
C ARG A 8 -20.62 -13.84 9.09
N SER A 9 -19.57 -13.09 8.80
CA SER A 9 -18.52 -13.30 7.79
C SER A 9 -18.82 -13.04 6.30
N ARG A 10 -18.67 -11.76 5.89
CA ARG A 10 -18.30 -11.34 4.51
C ARG A 10 -16.90 -10.70 4.48
N ARG A 11 -15.96 -11.11 5.35
CA ARG A 11 -14.61 -10.52 5.35
C ARG A 11 -13.63 -11.23 4.40
N ASP A 12 -13.80 -12.53 4.15
CA ASP A 12 -12.80 -13.29 3.39
C ASP A 12 -12.87 -13.08 1.88
N GLY A 13 -14.08 -12.83 1.33
CA GLY A 13 -14.25 -12.52 -0.09
C GLY A 13 -13.64 -11.17 -0.48
N ASN A 14 -13.67 -10.19 0.43
CA ASN A 14 -13.19 -8.84 0.18
C ASN A 14 -11.65 -8.76 0.19
N LEU A 15 -10.97 -9.65 0.94
CA LEU A 15 -9.51 -9.68 0.99
C LEU A 15 -8.90 -10.18 -0.32
N ARG A 16 -9.45 -11.24 -0.91
CA ARG A 16 -8.98 -11.77 -2.21
C ARG A 16 -9.20 -10.77 -3.34
N GLU A 17 -10.34 -10.09 -3.33
CA GLU A 17 -10.64 -9.04 -4.29
C GLU A 17 -9.78 -7.78 -4.07
N ALA A 18 -9.50 -7.41 -2.81
CA ALA A 18 -8.59 -6.32 -2.48
C ALA A 18 -7.14 -6.60 -2.91
N ILE A 19 -6.66 -7.85 -2.79
CA ILE A 19 -5.34 -8.26 -3.30
C ILE A 19 -5.30 -8.07 -4.82
N GLY A 20 -6.28 -8.59 -5.55
CA GLY A 20 -6.33 -8.44 -7.02
C GLY A 20 -6.40 -6.97 -7.48
N ARG A 21 -7.14 -6.12 -6.75
CA ARG A 21 -7.19 -4.66 -7.01
C ARG A 21 -5.88 -3.96 -6.66
N ALA A 22 -5.19 -4.40 -5.60
CA ALA A 22 -3.89 -3.88 -5.22
C ALA A 22 -2.81 -4.23 -6.25
N ASP A 23 -2.84 -5.43 -6.83
CA ASP A 23 -1.93 -5.83 -7.92
C ASP A 23 -2.15 -4.97 -9.17
N ILE A 24 -3.40 -4.69 -9.53
CA ILE A 24 -3.74 -3.79 -10.64
C ILE A 24 -3.21 -2.38 -10.35
N ALA A 25 -3.43 -1.83 -9.15
CA ALA A 25 -2.91 -0.53 -8.75
C ALA A 25 -1.37 -0.49 -8.75
N ALA A 26 -0.71 -1.56 -8.31
CA ALA A 26 0.74 -1.70 -8.33
C ALA A 26 1.30 -1.67 -9.75
N GLU A 27 0.61 -2.29 -10.72
CA GLU A 27 1.02 -2.24 -12.13
C GLU A 27 0.90 -0.82 -12.73
N PHE A 28 -0.10 -0.02 -12.34
CA PHE A 28 -0.18 1.40 -12.73
C PHE A 28 1.01 2.20 -12.19
N LEU A 29 1.41 1.98 -10.94
CA LEU A 29 2.57 2.62 -10.34
C LEU A 29 3.86 2.17 -11.05
N ARG A 30 3.97 0.88 -11.38
CA ARG A 30 5.11 0.30 -12.08
C ARG A 30 5.31 0.88 -13.48
N ARG A 31 4.23 1.22 -14.17
CA ARG A 31 4.28 1.84 -15.51
C ARG A 31 4.49 3.36 -15.47
N ASN A 32 4.24 4.01 -14.34
CA ASN A 32 4.38 5.46 -14.18
C ASN A 32 5.86 5.88 -14.01
N ARG A 33 6.39 6.65 -14.97
CA ARG A 33 7.79 7.11 -14.96
C ARG A 33 8.10 8.07 -13.81
N THR A 34 7.15 8.94 -13.45
CA THR A 34 7.29 9.89 -12.34
C THR A 34 7.39 9.15 -11.01
N TYR A 35 6.54 8.13 -10.81
CA TYR A 35 6.61 7.28 -9.63
C TYR A 35 7.98 6.61 -9.49
N ARG A 36 8.53 6.05 -10.59
CA ARG A 36 9.85 5.38 -10.56
C ARG A 36 10.98 6.35 -10.23
N ALA A 37 10.95 7.56 -10.79
CA ALA A 37 11.96 8.59 -10.52
C ALA A 37 11.91 9.06 -9.05
N GLU A 38 10.71 9.34 -8.53
CA GLU A 38 10.54 9.73 -7.13
C GLU A 38 10.91 8.61 -6.15
N HIS A 39 10.56 7.35 -6.48
CA HIS A 39 10.92 6.19 -5.67
C HIS A 39 12.44 5.96 -5.62
N ALA A 40 13.13 6.08 -6.77
CA ALA A 40 14.59 5.99 -6.81
C ALA A 40 15.25 7.13 -6.03
N GLN A 41 14.72 8.36 -6.12
CA GLN A 41 15.22 9.50 -5.34
C GLN A 41 15.00 9.31 -3.84
N MET A 42 13.85 8.75 -3.44
CA MET A 42 13.57 8.38 -2.05
C MET A 42 14.60 7.35 -1.54
N GLN A 43 14.83 6.28 -2.31
CA GLN A 43 15.80 5.24 -1.95
C GLN A 43 17.22 5.81 -1.83
N GLN A 44 17.62 6.70 -2.74
CA GLN A 44 18.92 7.35 -2.67
C GLN A 44 19.06 8.20 -1.40
N ARG A 45 18.05 9.00 -1.05
CA ARG A 45 18.06 9.82 0.18
C ARG A 45 18.10 8.98 1.47
N ILE A 46 17.51 7.78 1.44
CA ILE A 46 17.60 6.82 2.55
C ILE A 46 19.01 6.23 2.62
N ALA A 47 19.58 5.84 1.48
CA ALA A 47 20.93 5.27 1.39
C ALA A 47 22.01 6.28 1.81
N ASP A 48 21.84 7.55 1.43
CA ASP A 48 22.70 8.66 1.82
C ASP A 48 22.53 9.07 3.30
N GLY A 49 21.59 8.45 4.02
CA GLY A 49 21.29 8.76 5.43
C GLY A 49 20.62 10.13 5.65
N ALA A 50 20.22 10.82 4.58
CA ALA A 50 19.63 12.15 4.63
C ALA A 50 18.22 12.16 5.25
N VAL A 51 17.49 11.03 5.17
CA VAL A 51 16.15 10.89 5.74
C VAL A 51 15.99 9.50 6.35
N ALA A 52 15.41 9.42 7.55
CA ALA A 52 15.04 8.15 8.15
C ALA A 52 14.06 7.39 7.25
N LYS A 53 14.34 6.09 7.02
CA LYS A 53 13.55 5.21 6.15
C LYS A 53 12.03 5.35 6.37
N ASN A 54 11.60 5.26 7.62
CA ASN A 54 10.18 5.35 7.99
C ASN A 54 9.56 6.71 7.66
N ALA A 55 10.32 7.80 7.81
CA ALA A 55 9.85 9.15 7.48
C ALA A 55 9.73 9.36 5.97
N ALA A 56 10.69 8.82 5.21
CA ALA A 56 10.67 8.86 3.75
C ALA A 56 9.50 8.04 3.18
N GLU A 57 9.31 6.83 3.68
CA GLU A 57 8.19 5.95 3.29
C GLU A 57 6.84 6.55 3.67
N ALA A 58 6.70 7.15 4.86
CA ALA A 58 5.46 7.80 5.29
C ALA A 58 5.11 9.03 4.42
N ALA A 59 6.11 9.85 4.06
CA ALA A 59 5.90 10.99 3.17
C ALA A 59 5.52 10.54 1.75
N PHE A 60 6.15 9.47 1.26
CA PHE A 60 5.88 8.90 -0.05
C PHE A 60 4.48 8.24 -0.11
N ALA A 61 4.11 7.49 0.92
CA ALA A 61 2.78 6.92 1.13
C ALA A 61 1.69 7.99 1.06
N ARG A 62 1.86 9.09 1.79
CA ARG A 62 0.92 10.22 1.78
C ARG A 62 0.76 10.87 0.40
N ARG A 63 1.85 11.00 -0.35
CA ARG A 63 1.85 11.62 -1.68
C ARG A 63 1.17 10.75 -2.73
N TRP A 64 1.41 9.44 -2.67
CA TRP A 64 0.92 8.50 -3.67
C TRP A 64 -0.35 7.75 -3.25
N GLY A 65 -0.88 8.03 -2.05
CA GLY A 65 -2.04 7.33 -1.50
C GLY A 65 -1.76 5.86 -1.18
N LEU A 66 -0.50 5.50 -0.94
CA LEU A 66 -0.07 4.14 -0.64
C LEU A 66 -0.09 3.92 0.87
N SER A 67 -0.27 2.67 1.27
CA SER A 67 -0.05 2.25 2.65
C SER A 67 0.96 1.13 2.61
N PHE A 68 2.18 1.40 3.09
CA PHE A 68 3.14 0.34 3.33
C PHE A 68 2.67 -0.42 4.57
N ARG A 69 2.47 -1.74 4.42
CA ARG A 69 2.35 -2.60 5.59
C ARG A 69 3.74 -2.65 6.20
N ASP A 70 3.95 -1.84 7.24
CA ASP A 70 5.07 -2.03 8.15
C ASP A 70 4.94 -3.48 8.66
N GLY A 71 5.92 -4.32 8.36
CA GLY A 71 5.95 -5.70 8.80
C GLY A 71 6.17 -5.74 10.31
N ALA A 72 5.14 -5.41 11.08
CA ALA A 72 5.06 -5.64 12.51
C ALA A 72 4.22 -6.92 12.71
N GLY A 73 4.91 -8.05 12.82
CA GLY A 73 4.33 -9.38 13.08
C GLY A 73 5.17 -10.49 12.49
#